data_AF-B4KPK7-F1
#
_entry.id   AF-B4KPK7-F1
#
_cell.length_a   1.000
_cell.length_b   1.000
_cell.length_c   1.000
_cell.angle_alpha   90.00
_cell.angle_beta   90.00
_cell.angle_gamma   90.00
#
_symmetry.space_group_name_H-M   'P 1'
#
loop_
_entity.id
_entity.type
_entity.pdbx_description
1 polymer ?
#
loop_
_entity_poly.entity_id
_entity_poly.type
_entity_poly.pdbx_seq_one_letter_code
_entity_poly.pdbx_strand_id
1 'polypeptide(L)'
;MARILYSNITADPGTKEFPILDSPWPSTLICLGYLLFTLKLGPIYMRKRQPYNVKAFMLVYNIVQVIYNGIMFSYGVYRVIINPAYDNKCMESFPLDHPLKPTERWATYIFFLNKLLDLMDTVFFVLRKSYKQITTLHLYHHVIMVYGPYWVIRMYGTGGQYAMMGFFNSFVHTVMYSYYFISALYPELKGSLWWKKYITLLQLAQFILLFFQPIHVLIFNPTCGFPMGLHLMQLAAATSFIIMFSNFYYHAYIKPKTLKTQ
;
A
#
# COMPACT_ATOMS: atom_id res chain seq x y z
N MET A 1 -31.46 1.02 -13.81
CA MET A 1 -30.07 1.52 -13.97
C MET A 1 -29.71 2.66 -13.00
N ALA A 2 -30.59 3.62 -12.70
CA ALA A 2 -30.28 4.73 -11.78
C ALA A 2 -30.28 4.39 -10.27
N ARG A 3 -30.87 3.25 -9.85
CA ARG A 3 -30.94 2.82 -8.44
C ARG A 3 -29.65 2.18 -7.89
N ILE A 4 -28.67 1.88 -8.74
CA ILE A 4 -27.41 1.21 -8.36
C ILE A 4 -26.30 2.23 -8.02
N LEU A 5 -26.50 3.50 -8.38
CA LEU A 5 -25.52 4.56 -8.11
C LEU A 5 -25.71 5.26 -6.75
N TYR A 6 -26.82 5.01 -6.07
CA TYR A 6 -27.16 5.61 -4.78
C TYR A 6 -27.88 4.60 -3.89
N SER A 7 -27.18 3.54 -3.44
CA SER A 7 -27.49 3.07 -2.09
C SER A 7 -26.94 4.13 -1.13
N ASN A 8 -27.73 4.51 -0.12
CA ASN A 8 -27.27 5.40 0.96
C ASN A 8 -26.21 4.68 1.79
N ILE A 9 -25.01 4.50 1.22
CA ILE A 9 -23.86 3.98 1.93
C ILE A 9 -23.35 5.12 2.79
N THR A 10 -23.91 5.20 3.98
CA THR A 10 -23.40 6.09 5.00
C THR A 10 -22.09 5.49 5.49
N ALA A 11 -21.01 6.29 5.47
CA ALA A 11 -19.72 5.88 6.00
C ALA A 11 -19.90 5.34 7.42
N ASP A 12 -19.25 4.23 7.74
CA ASP A 12 -19.35 3.59 9.05
C ASP A 12 -19.15 4.62 10.17
N PRO A 13 -20.17 4.90 11.02
CA PRO A 13 -20.09 5.98 11.99
C PRO A 13 -18.95 5.79 12.99
N GLY A 14 -18.57 4.55 13.30
CA GLY A 14 -17.46 4.27 14.22
C GLY A 14 -16.09 4.65 13.67
N THR A 15 -15.97 4.92 12.36
CA THR A 15 -14.70 5.37 11.77
C THR A 15 -14.39 6.83 12.05
N LYS A 16 -15.39 7.63 12.48
CA LYS A 16 -15.20 9.04 12.87
C LYS A 16 -14.42 9.21 14.16
N GLU A 17 -14.36 8.17 14.99
CA GLU A 17 -13.58 8.18 16.24
C GLU A 17 -12.08 8.02 15.98
N PHE A 18 -11.69 7.51 14.81
CA PHE A 18 -10.29 7.38 14.46
C PHE A 18 -9.71 8.73 14.00
N PRO A 19 -8.58 9.17 14.59
CA PRO A 19 -7.86 10.34 14.10
C PRO A 19 -7.56 10.23 12.59
N ILE A 20 -7.54 11.36 11.89
CA ILE A 20 -7.17 11.49 10.45
C ILE A 20 -8.25 10.96 9.47
N LEU A 21 -9.19 10.12 9.91
CA LEU A 21 -10.26 9.55 9.07
C LEU A 21 -11.59 10.32 9.14
N ASP A 22 -11.71 11.28 10.05
CA ASP A 22 -12.90 12.12 10.24
C ASP A 22 -13.18 13.03 9.02
N SER A 23 -12.12 13.43 8.33
CA SER A 23 -12.11 14.41 7.25
C SER A 23 -11.08 14.05 6.17
N PRO A 24 -11.26 14.47 4.90
CA PRO A 24 -10.23 14.26 3.88
C PRO A 24 -9.01 15.15 4.09
N TRP A 25 -9.20 16.29 4.77
CA TRP A 25 -8.18 17.33 4.90
C TRP A 25 -6.90 16.85 5.59
N PRO A 26 -6.93 16.13 6.73
CA PRO A 26 -5.73 15.59 7.34
C PRO A 26 -4.87 14.77 6.37
N SER A 27 -5.47 13.78 5.69
CA SER A 27 -4.77 12.94 4.71
C SER A 27 -4.23 13.77 3.54
N THR A 28 -5.01 14.74 3.06
CA THR A 28 -4.60 15.63 1.97
C THR A 28 -3.44 16.53 2.36
N LEU A 29 -3.47 17.14 3.53
CA LEU A 29 -2.39 18.00 4.03
C LEU A 29 -1.11 17.19 4.26
N ILE A 30 -1.22 15.96 4.76
CA ILE A 30 -0.07 15.05 4.90
C ILE A 30 0.54 14.75 3.52
N CYS A 31 -0.28 14.35 2.53
CA CYS A 31 0.20 14.07 1.17
C CYS A 31 0.81 15.31 0.50
N LEU A 32 0.21 16.49 0.64
CA LEU A 32 0.74 17.74 0.11
C LEU A 32 2.07 18.12 0.78
N GLY A 33 2.13 18.02 2.11
CA GLY A 33 3.36 18.24 2.89
C GLY A 33 4.46 17.26 2.49
N TYR A 34 4.12 15.98 2.33
CA TYR A 34 5.01 14.94 1.82
C TYR A 34 5.55 15.28 0.43
N LEU A 35 4.71 15.63 -0.54
CA LEU A 35 5.14 16.00 -1.89
C LEU A 35 5.99 17.27 -1.89
N LEU A 36 5.58 18.30 -1.14
CA LEU A 36 6.33 19.54 -1.00
C LEU A 36 7.71 19.30 -0.38
N PHE A 37 7.79 18.48 0.67
CA PHE A 37 9.05 18.09 1.29
C PHE A 37 9.94 17.29 0.33
N THR A 38 9.40 16.24 -0.28
CA THR A 38 10.19 15.31 -1.10
C THR A 38 10.69 15.93 -2.40
N LEU A 39 9.89 16.78 -3.05
CA LEU A 39 10.22 17.38 -4.34
C LEU A 39 10.94 18.73 -4.24
N LYS A 40 10.70 19.51 -3.18
CA LYS A 40 11.24 20.88 -3.05
C LYS A 40 12.02 21.11 -1.76
N LEU A 41 11.34 21.13 -0.61
CA LEU A 41 11.96 21.64 0.63
C LEU A 41 13.14 20.78 1.10
N GLY A 42 12.98 19.47 1.08
CA GLY A 42 14.00 18.49 1.46
C GLY A 42 15.24 18.57 0.57
N PRO A 43 15.12 18.49 -0.77
CA PRO A 43 16.26 18.69 -1.67
C PRO A 43 16.96 20.04 -1.52
N ILE A 44 16.22 21.14 -1.34
CA ILE A 44 16.80 22.48 -1.10
C ILE A 44 17.58 22.47 0.23
N TYR A 45 16.98 21.96 1.30
CA TYR A 45 17.62 21.84 2.61
C TYR A 45 18.90 21.00 2.55
N MET A 46 18.87 19.88 1.83
CA MET A 46 20.02 18.97 1.72
C MET A 46 21.10 19.47 0.74
N ARG A 47 20.83 20.46 -0.13
CA ARG A 47 21.77 20.91 -1.18
C ARG A 47 23.17 21.21 -0.63
N LYS A 48 23.26 21.99 0.45
CA LYS A 48 24.52 22.41 1.08
C LYS A 48 25.00 21.49 2.23
N ARG A 49 24.38 20.32 2.42
CA ARG A 49 24.68 19.39 3.52
C ARG A 49 25.24 18.08 2.98
N GLN A 50 26.05 17.39 3.78
CA GLN A 50 26.43 16.02 3.45
C GLN A 50 25.24 15.05 3.68
N PRO A 51 25.18 13.90 2.98
CA PRO A 51 24.17 12.88 3.26
C PRO A 51 24.21 12.47 4.73
N TYR A 52 23.05 12.45 5.40
CA TYR A 52 23.00 12.04 6.80
C TYR A 52 23.19 10.53 6.95
N ASN A 53 23.93 10.13 7.98
CA ASN A 53 24.01 8.73 8.38
C ASN A 53 22.78 8.32 9.19
N VAL A 54 21.72 7.94 8.49
CA VAL A 54 20.46 7.46 9.09
C VAL A 54 20.40 5.92 9.17
N LYS A 55 21.54 5.22 9.16
CA LYS A 55 21.60 3.75 9.12
C LYS A 55 20.83 3.10 10.28
N ALA A 56 21.11 3.53 11.51
CA ALA A 56 20.45 2.99 12.70
C ALA A 56 18.93 3.18 12.65
N PHE A 57 18.47 4.38 12.29
CA PHE A 57 17.04 4.68 12.13
C PHE A 57 16.38 3.82 11.05
N MET A 58 17.03 3.63 9.90
CA MET A 58 16.49 2.76 8.85
C MET A 58 16.43 1.29 9.28
N LEU A 59 17.39 0.81 10.07
CA LEU A 59 17.35 -0.56 10.59
C LEU A 59 16.15 -0.75 11.51
N VAL A 60 15.96 0.15 12.48
CA VAL A 60 14.80 0.13 13.39
C VAL A 60 13.50 0.26 12.60
N TYR A 61 13.42 1.21 11.67
CA TYR A 61 12.24 1.42 10.84
C TYR A 61 11.90 0.18 10.01
N ASN A 62 12.87 -0.42 9.31
CA ASN A 62 12.62 -1.58 8.47
C ASN A 62 12.20 -2.80 9.30
N ILE A 63 12.81 -3.05 10.47
CA ILE A 63 12.39 -4.18 11.32
C ILE A 63 11.00 -3.96 11.92
N VAL A 64 10.68 -2.72 12.33
CA VAL A 64 9.32 -2.36 12.76
C VAL A 64 8.33 -2.60 11.62
N GLN A 65 8.65 -2.18 10.40
CA GLN A 65 7.80 -2.43 9.23
C GLN A 65 7.62 -3.92 8.90
N VAL A 66 8.67 -4.74 9.04
CA VAL A 66 8.58 -6.20 8.89
C VAL A 66 7.63 -6.79 9.93
N ILE A 67 7.77 -6.43 11.20
CA ILE A 67 6.92 -6.93 12.28
C ILE A 67 5.47 -6.46 12.10
N TYR A 68 5.27 -5.18 11.79
CA TYR A 68 3.95 -4.58 11.58
C TYR A 68 3.19 -5.30 10.45
N ASN A 69 3.81 -5.37 9.27
CA ASN A 69 3.19 -6.02 8.11
C ASN A 69 3.05 -7.53 8.33
N GLY A 70 3.99 -8.16 9.04
CA GLY A 70 3.93 -9.58 9.39
C GLY A 70 2.72 -9.91 10.28
N ILE A 71 2.49 -9.13 11.34
CA ILE A 71 1.32 -9.27 12.22
C ILE A 71 0.02 -9.10 11.43
N MET A 72 -0.05 -8.08 10.57
CA MET A 72 -1.23 -7.84 9.73
C MET A 72 -1.49 -8.98 8.75
N PHE A 73 -0.45 -9.49 8.11
CA PHE A 73 -0.55 -10.64 7.22
C PHE A 73 -1.00 -11.89 7.97
N SER A 74 -0.40 -12.20 9.14
CA SER A 74 -0.80 -13.32 9.98
C SER A 74 -2.25 -13.22 10.45
N TYR A 75 -2.71 -12.01 10.81
CA TYR A 75 -4.12 -11.77 11.13
C TYR A 75 -5.03 -12.04 9.92
N GLY A 76 -4.63 -11.59 8.73
CA GLY A 76 -5.36 -11.89 7.50
C GLY A 76 -5.39 -13.38 7.17
N VAL A 77 -4.29 -14.12 7.33
CA VAL A 77 -4.26 -15.58 7.18
C VAL A 77 -5.27 -16.23 8.15
N TYR A 78 -5.27 -15.79 9.40
CA TYR A 78 -6.18 -16.31 10.40
C TYR A 78 -7.65 -16.06 10.02
N ARG A 79 -8.00 -14.87 9.53
CA ARG A 79 -9.39 -14.48 9.23
C ARG A 79 -9.90 -14.85 7.84
N VAL A 80 -9.02 -15.16 6.90
CA VAL A 80 -9.38 -15.54 5.53
C VAL A 80 -9.29 -17.05 5.30
N ILE A 81 -8.33 -17.72 5.95
CA ILE A 81 -8.00 -19.12 5.69
C ILE A 81 -8.31 -20.03 6.90
N ILE A 82 -7.77 -19.73 8.08
CA ILE A 82 -7.81 -20.66 9.24
C ILE A 82 -9.17 -20.65 9.93
N ASN A 83 -9.69 -19.46 10.20
CA ASN A 83 -11.00 -19.21 10.79
C ASN A 83 -11.71 -18.14 9.94
N PRO A 84 -12.25 -18.55 8.77
CA PRO A 84 -12.85 -17.63 7.80
C PRO A 84 -13.96 -16.82 8.46
N ALA A 85 -13.74 -15.51 8.56
CA ALA A 85 -14.73 -14.58 9.09
C ALA A 85 -15.59 -13.97 7.96
N TYR A 86 -15.16 -14.10 6.70
CA TYR A 86 -15.84 -13.57 5.52
C TYR A 86 -16.21 -14.69 4.56
N ASP A 87 -17.23 -14.46 3.74
CA ASP A 87 -17.43 -15.27 2.53
C ASP A 87 -16.37 -14.89 1.49
N ASN A 88 -15.50 -15.83 1.15
CA ASN A 88 -14.42 -15.61 0.19
C ASN A 88 -14.92 -15.39 -1.26
N LYS A 89 -16.20 -15.68 -1.56
CA LYS A 89 -16.81 -15.37 -2.86
C LYS A 89 -17.19 -13.90 -2.97
N CYS A 90 -17.68 -13.31 -1.88
CA CYS A 90 -17.99 -11.90 -1.74
C CYS A 90 -17.71 -11.44 -0.30
N MET A 91 -16.58 -10.74 -0.11
CA MET A 91 -16.24 -10.17 1.19
C MET A 91 -16.96 -8.84 1.37
N GLU A 92 -17.97 -8.82 2.23
CA GLU A 92 -18.67 -7.60 2.63
C GLU A 92 -18.18 -7.09 3.98
N SER A 93 -18.41 -5.81 4.23
CA SER A 93 -18.23 -5.22 5.55
C SER A 93 -19.21 -5.84 6.55
N PHE A 94 -18.76 -6.13 7.76
CA PHE A 94 -19.68 -6.65 8.78
C PHE A 94 -20.79 -5.65 9.14
N PRO A 95 -22.00 -6.14 9.51
CA PRO A 95 -23.03 -5.33 10.15
C PRO A 95 -22.52 -4.61 11.41
N LEU A 96 -23.17 -3.51 11.79
CA LEU A 96 -22.72 -2.65 12.91
C LEU A 96 -22.75 -3.36 14.27
N ASP A 97 -23.69 -4.29 14.45
CA ASP A 97 -23.91 -5.11 15.65
C ASP A 97 -23.08 -6.39 15.68
N HIS A 98 -22.34 -6.69 14.60
CA HIS A 98 -21.54 -7.90 14.50
C HIS A 98 -20.37 -7.89 15.50
N PRO A 99 -20.08 -9.00 16.22
CA PRO A 99 -19.05 -9.02 17.26
C PRO A 99 -17.63 -8.75 16.74
N LEU A 100 -17.35 -9.04 15.47
CA LEU A 100 -16.04 -8.75 14.86
C LEU A 100 -15.94 -7.34 14.25
N LYS A 101 -17.02 -6.54 14.26
CA LYS A 101 -17.02 -5.21 13.66
C LYS A 101 -15.95 -4.27 14.25
N PRO A 102 -15.75 -4.19 15.58
CA PRO A 102 -14.67 -3.36 16.13
C PRO A 102 -13.29 -3.80 15.65
N THR A 103 -13.06 -5.10 15.53
CA THR A 103 -11.77 -5.64 15.06
C THR A 103 -11.54 -5.35 13.57
N GLU A 104 -12.58 -5.45 12.74
CA GLU A 104 -12.52 -5.04 11.32
C GLU A 104 -12.15 -3.56 11.17
N ARG A 105 -12.76 -2.71 11.99
CA ARG A 105 -12.48 -1.26 12.04
C ARG A 105 -11.02 -0.99 12.39
N TRP A 106 -10.53 -1.59 13.48
CA TRP A 106 -9.13 -1.44 13.90
C TRP A 106 -8.15 -1.98 12.86
N ALA A 107 -8.41 -3.15 12.27
CA ALA A 107 -7.54 -3.71 11.23
C ALA A 107 -7.43 -2.79 10.01
N THR A 108 -8.57 -2.20 9.58
CA THR A 108 -8.61 -1.25 8.47
C THR A 108 -7.87 0.05 8.81
N TYR A 109 -8.04 0.57 10.03
CA TYR A 109 -7.35 1.77 10.48
C TYR A 109 -5.83 1.56 10.63
N ILE A 110 -5.41 0.44 11.20
CA ILE A 110 -4.01 0.04 11.35
C ILE A 110 -3.37 -0.13 9.96
N PHE A 111 -4.09 -0.64 8.96
CA PHE A 111 -3.60 -0.64 7.58
C PHE A 111 -3.35 0.77 7.04
N PHE A 112 -4.32 1.67 7.23
CA PHE A 112 -4.20 3.06 6.81
C PHE A 112 -3.01 3.77 7.48
N LEU A 113 -2.83 3.60 8.80
CA LEU A 113 -1.67 4.12 9.52
C LEU A 113 -0.34 3.56 8.99
N ASN A 114 -0.30 2.29 8.59
CA ASN A 114 0.89 1.72 7.96
C ASN A 114 1.24 2.43 6.64
N LYS A 115 0.24 2.81 5.83
CA LYS A 115 0.48 3.53 4.57
C LYS A 115 0.96 4.97 4.81
N LEU A 116 0.54 5.60 5.90
CA LEU A 116 1.13 6.87 6.34
C LEU A 116 2.59 6.69 6.78
N LEU A 117 2.89 5.62 7.52
CA LEU A 117 4.25 5.30 7.96
C LEU A 117 5.18 5.04 6.77
N ASP A 118 4.68 4.39 5.71
CA ASP A 118 5.42 4.13 4.47
C ASP A 118 5.95 5.41 3.79
N LEU A 119 5.35 6.59 4.05
CA LEU A 119 5.85 7.87 3.52
C LEU A 119 7.28 8.20 4.01
N MET A 120 7.70 7.61 5.14
CA MET A 120 9.05 7.80 5.70
C MET A 120 10.15 7.23 4.80
N ASP A 121 9.85 6.27 3.93
CA ASP A 121 10.81 5.73 2.94
C ASP A 121 11.45 6.86 2.12
N THR A 122 10.60 7.76 1.61
CA THR A 122 11.04 8.87 0.77
C THR A 122 11.79 9.92 1.58
N VAL A 123 11.43 10.09 2.86
CA VAL A 123 12.17 10.96 3.79
C VAL A 123 13.61 10.45 3.94
N PHE A 124 13.81 9.15 4.13
CA PHE A 124 15.15 8.57 4.17
C PHE A 124 15.90 8.75 2.85
N PHE A 125 15.23 8.65 1.69
CA PHE A 125 15.87 8.92 0.39
C PHE A 125 16.36 10.36 0.28
N VAL A 126 15.57 11.34 0.71
CA VAL A 126 15.97 12.76 0.72
C VAL A 126 17.17 12.98 1.64
N LEU A 127 17.09 12.52 2.89
CA LEU A 127 18.16 12.73 3.90
C LEU A 127 19.48 12.07 3.51
N ARG A 128 19.43 11.00 2.71
CA ARG A 128 20.62 10.29 2.18
C ARG A 128 21.06 10.77 0.80
N LYS A 129 20.41 11.79 0.23
CA LYS A 129 20.60 12.25 -1.16
C LYS A 129 20.46 11.13 -2.21
N SER A 130 19.61 10.12 -1.96
CA SER A 130 19.35 9.04 -2.90
C SER A 130 18.21 9.36 -3.86
N TYR A 131 18.28 10.52 -4.52
CA TYR A 131 17.19 11.05 -5.36
C TYR A 131 16.80 10.14 -6.53
N LYS A 132 17.72 9.28 -7.00
CA LYS A 132 17.42 8.25 -8.00
C LYS A 132 16.34 7.25 -7.58
N GLN A 133 16.08 7.11 -6.27
CA GLN A 133 15.03 6.25 -5.72
C GLN A 133 13.67 6.96 -5.70
N ILE A 134 13.64 8.29 -5.74
CA ILE A 134 12.43 9.10 -5.76
C ILE A 134 11.92 9.18 -7.21
N THR A 135 11.27 8.10 -7.64
CA THR A 135 10.70 7.98 -8.99
C THR A 135 9.23 8.40 -9.00
N THR A 136 8.69 8.70 -10.19
CA THR A 136 7.24 8.92 -10.36
C THR A 136 6.43 7.73 -9.86
N LEU A 137 6.88 6.50 -10.12
CA LEU A 137 6.26 5.29 -9.60
C LEU A 137 6.19 5.29 -8.07
N HIS A 138 7.32 5.57 -7.42
CA HIS A 138 7.40 5.63 -5.96
C HIS A 138 6.41 6.66 -5.40
N LEU A 139 6.48 7.90 -5.87
CA LEU A 139 5.62 8.98 -5.37
C LEU A 139 4.13 8.71 -5.63
N TYR A 140 3.79 8.26 -6.85
CA TYR A 140 2.42 7.91 -7.23
C TYR A 140 1.85 6.80 -6.35
N HIS A 141 2.63 5.73 -6.15
CA HIS A 141 2.25 4.63 -5.26
C HIS A 141 1.96 5.09 -3.84
N HIS A 142 2.91 5.81 -3.21
CA HIS A 142 2.74 6.24 -1.82
C HIS A 142 1.55 7.17 -1.63
N VAL A 143 1.29 8.08 -2.58
CA VAL A 143 0.12 8.98 -2.50
C VAL A 143 -1.19 8.20 -2.66
N ILE A 144 -1.29 7.32 -3.67
CA ILE A 144 -2.50 6.52 -3.87
C ILE A 144 -2.74 5.54 -2.72
N MET A 145 -1.71 4.94 -2.15
CA MET A 145 -1.87 4.00 -1.04
C MET A 145 -2.31 4.68 0.26
N VAL A 146 -2.13 6.00 0.41
CA VAL A 146 -2.73 6.77 1.52
C VAL A 146 -4.19 7.13 1.21
N TYR A 147 -4.47 7.63 0.01
CA TYR A 147 -5.83 8.03 -0.37
C TYR A 147 -6.79 6.86 -0.60
N GLY A 148 -6.31 5.73 -1.11
CA GLY A 148 -7.10 4.56 -1.44
C GLY A 148 -7.88 4.02 -0.24
N PRO A 149 -7.21 3.62 0.86
CA PRO A 149 -7.89 3.17 2.07
C PRO A 149 -8.84 4.23 2.62
N TYR A 150 -8.43 5.51 2.63
CA TYR A 150 -9.29 6.61 3.08
C TYR A 150 -10.60 6.64 2.29
N TRP A 151 -10.55 6.66 0.96
CA TRP A 151 -11.76 6.72 0.13
C TRP A 151 -12.63 5.48 0.24
N VAL A 152 -12.03 4.29 0.38
CA VAL A 152 -12.78 3.06 0.66
C VAL A 152 -13.52 3.17 1.99
N ILE A 153 -12.84 3.62 3.06
CA ILE A 153 -13.45 3.81 4.37
C ILE A 153 -14.62 4.78 4.31
N ARG A 154 -14.49 5.88 3.56
CA ARG A 154 -15.54 6.89 3.41
C ARG A 154 -16.70 6.46 2.53
N MET A 155 -16.44 5.71 1.47
CA MET A 155 -17.47 5.33 0.48
C MET A 155 -18.14 3.99 0.77
N TYR A 156 -17.55 3.16 1.62
CA TYR A 156 -18.06 1.83 1.94
C TYR A 156 -18.03 1.50 3.43
N GLY A 157 -16.97 1.92 4.14
CA GLY A 157 -16.72 1.54 5.52
C GLY A 157 -15.50 0.62 5.61
N THR A 158 -15.49 -0.28 6.59
CA THR A 158 -14.30 -1.07 6.93
C THR A 158 -14.36 -2.48 6.36
N GLY A 159 -13.21 -3.13 6.22
CA GLY A 159 -13.14 -4.51 5.75
C GLY A 159 -13.61 -4.71 4.30
N GLY A 160 -14.43 -5.74 4.09
CA GLY A 160 -14.94 -6.16 2.78
C GLY A 160 -13.85 -6.52 1.76
N GLN A 161 -14.18 -6.42 0.46
CA GLN A 161 -13.29 -6.77 -0.65
C GLN A 161 -11.92 -6.08 -0.57
N TYR A 162 -11.89 -4.86 -0.03
CA TYR A 162 -10.65 -4.10 0.13
C TYR A 162 -9.72 -4.68 1.21
N ALA A 163 -10.22 -5.45 2.17
CA ALA A 163 -9.37 -6.13 3.14
C ALA A 163 -8.37 -7.09 2.45
N MET A 164 -8.74 -7.65 1.29
CA MET A 164 -7.86 -8.50 0.49
C MET A 164 -6.66 -7.74 -0.10
N MET A 165 -6.84 -6.47 -0.48
CA MET A 165 -5.73 -5.57 -0.83
C MET A 165 -4.77 -5.44 0.35
N GLY A 166 -5.30 -5.15 1.55
CA GLY A 166 -4.49 -5.06 2.76
C GLY A 166 -3.74 -6.35 3.08
N PHE A 167 -4.40 -7.49 2.92
CA PHE A 167 -3.84 -8.82 3.13
C PHE A 167 -2.64 -9.10 2.21
N PHE A 168 -2.83 -9.00 0.90
CA PHE A 168 -1.74 -9.25 -0.05
C PHE A 168 -0.63 -8.18 0.07
N ASN A 169 -0.98 -6.90 0.25
CA ASN A 169 0.00 -5.85 0.43
C ASN A 169 0.89 -6.08 1.66
N SER A 170 0.30 -6.50 2.78
CA SER A 170 1.05 -6.79 4.02
C SER A 170 2.03 -7.95 3.83
N PHE A 171 1.65 -9.00 3.09
CA PHE A 171 2.58 -10.08 2.74
C PHE A 171 3.79 -9.55 1.95
N VAL A 172 3.52 -8.84 0.87
CA VAL A 172 4.57 -8.32 -0.02
C VAL A 172 5.44 -7.29 0.70
N HIS A 173 4.86 -6.43 1.54
CA HIS A 173 5.61 -5.47 2.35
C HIS A 173 6.47 -6.16 3.41
N THR A 174 6.03 -7.27 4.00
CA THR A 174 6.87 -8.07 4.91
C THR A 174 8.14 -8.55 4.19
N VAL A 175 8.00 -9.08 2.98
CA VAL A 175 9.14 -9.53 2.16
C VAL A 175 10.02 -8.34 1.71
N MET A 176 9.41 -7.26 1.24
CA MET A 176 10.12 -6.07 0.74
C MET A 176 10.92 -5.37 1.84
N TYR A 177 10.33 -5.16 3.02
CA TYR A 177 11.03 -4.53 4.14
C TYR A 177 12.07 -5.45 4.76
N SER A 178 11.88 -6.78 4.70
CA SER A 178 12.95 -7.73 5.07
C SER A 178 14.16 -7.56 4.17
N TYR A 179 13.95 -7.40 2.86
CA TYR A 179 15.02 -7.09 1.92
C TYR A 179 15.68 -5.73 2.22
N TYR A 180 14.91 -4.69 2.54
CA TYR A 180 15.47 -3.39 2.91
C TYR A 180 16.26 -3.42 4.22
N PHE A 181 15.78 -4.17 5.22
CA PHE A 181 16.48 -4.39 6.48
C PHE A 181 17.84 -5.06 6.23
N ILE A 182 17.86 -6.19 5.53
CA ILE A 182 19.10 -6.92 5.21
C ILE A 182 20.05 -6.04 4.38
N SER A 183 19.52 -5.32 3.38
CA SER A 183 20.31 -4.40 2.54
C SER A 183 20.90 -3.23 3.31
N ALA A 184 20.25 -2.78 4.38
CA ALA A 184 20.75 -1.75 5.28
C ALA A 184 21.77 -2.32 6.28
N LEU A 185 21.58 -3.55 6.75
CA LEU A 185 22.46 -4.23 7.70
C LEU A 185 23.81 -4.58 7.07
N TYR A 186 23.76 -5.13 5.86
CA TYR A 186 24.91 -5.56 5.06
C TYR A 186 25.00 -4.80 3.73
N PRO A 187 25.49 -3.55 3.73
CA PRO A 187 25.63 -2.76 2.51
C PRO A 187 26.48 -3.42 1.42
N GLU A 188 27.49 -4.21 1.81
CA GLU A 188 28.38 -4.95 0.92
C GLU A 188 27.62 -6.01 0.11
N LEU A 189 26.57 -6.60 0.69
CA LEU A 189 25.73 -7.59 0.02
C LEU A 189 24.65 -6.97 -0.88
N LYS A 190 24.46 -5.64 -0.84
CA LYS A 190 23.40 -4.97 -1.61
C LYS A 190 23.48 -5.27 -3.12
N GLY A 191 24.69 -5.46 -3.65
CA GLY A 191 24.92 -5.85 -5.04
C GLY A 191 24.70 -7.34 -5.34
N SER A 192 24.80 -8.21 -4.33
CA SER A 192 24.74 -9.68 -4.46
C SER A 192 23.40 -10.29 -4.07
N LEU A 193 22.43 -9.50 -3.58
CA LEU A 193 21.08 -9.96 -3.28
C LEU A 193 20.29 -10.30 -4.57
N TRP A 194 20.58 -11.49 -5.11
CA TRP A 194 20.05 -12.05 -6.36
C TRP A 194 18.51 -12.07 -6.40
N TRP A 195 17.86 -12.18 -5.24
CA TRP A 195 16.42 -12.27 -5.13
C TRP A 195 15.65 -10.94 -5.25
N LYS A 196 16.34 -9.80 -5.41
CA LYS A 196 15.69 -8.49 -5.60
C LYS A 196 14.65 -8.51 -6.74
N LYS A 197 14.95 -9.20 -7.85
CA LYS A 197 14.04 -9.31 -9.00
C LYS A 197 12.74 -10.05 -8.65
N TYR A 198 12.80 -11.04 -7.76
CA TYR A 198 11.63 -11.82 -7.36
C TYR A 198 10.69 -11.02 -6.47
N ILE A 199 11.18 -10.02 -5.74
CA ILE A 199 10.33 -9.07 -5.00
C ILE A 199 9.47 -8.27 -5.98
N THR A 200 10.07 -7.80 -7.08
CA THR A 200 9.32 -7.07 -8.12
C THR A 200 8.30 -7.97 -8.83
N LEU A 201 8.67 -9.22 -9.11
CA LEU A 201 7.71 -10.21 -9.64
C LEU A 201 6.58 -10.52 -8.66
N LEU A 202 6.88 -10.59 -7.37
CA LEU A 202 5.88 -10.78 -6.32
C LEU A 202 4.91 -9.59 -6.24
N GLN A 203 5.41 -8.35 -6.34
CA GLN A 203 4.57 -7.14 -6.43
C GLN A 203 3.66 -7.17 -7.67
N LEU A 204 4.19 -7.56 -8.83
CA LEU A 204 3.39 -7.73 -10.05
C LEU A 204 2.30 -8.80 -9.88
N ALA A 205 2.65 -9.96 -9.31
CA ALA A 205 1.70 -11.03 -9.03
C ALA A 205 0.57 -10.55 -8.10
N GLN A 206 0.89 -9.78 -7.04
CA GLN A 206 -0.11 -9.15 -6.18
C GLN A 206 -1.07 -8.27 -7.01
N PHE A 207 -0.57 -7.37 -7.86
CA PHE A 207 -1.45 -6.48 -8.62
C PHE A 207 -2.32 -7.23 -9.62
N ILE A 208 -1.82 -8.31 -10.21
CA ILE A 208 -2.60 -9.18 -11.10
C ILE A 208 -3.72 -9.86 -10.33
N LEU A 209 -3.46 -10.43 -9.14
CA LEU A 209 -4.49 -11.03 -8.31
C LEU A 209 -5.58 -10.00 -7.94
N LEU A 210 -5.16 -8.80 -7.56
CA LEU A 210 -6.07 -7.71 -7.20
C LEU A 210 -6.81 -7.10 -8.40
N PHE A 211 -6.32 -7.28 -9.62
CA PHE A 211 -7.02 -6.92 -10.84
C PHE A 211 -8.15 -7.92 -11.14
N PHE A 212 -7.89 -9.22 -10.99
CA PHE A 212 -8.91 -10.25 -11.25
C PHE A 212 -9.94 -10.41 -10.13
N GLN A 213 -9.60 -10.11 -8.88
CA GLN A 213 -10.54 -10.17 -7.75
C GLN A 213 -11.87 -9.44 -8.01
N PRO A 214 -11.90 -8.12 -8.35
CA PRO A 214 -13.16 -7.43 -8.61
C PRO A 214 -13.89 -7.96 -9.86
N ILE A 215 -13.17 -8.42 -10.89
CA ILE A 215 -13.79 -9.04 -12.08
C ILE A 215 -14.53 -10.31 -11.70
N HIS A 216 -13.89 -11.17 -10.90
CA HIS A 216 -14.49 -12.40 -10.41
C HIS A 216 -15.77 -12.12 -9.61
N VAL A 217 -15.75 -11.13 -8.71
CA VAL A 217 -16.93 -10.75 -7.92
C VAL A 217 -18.05 -10.23 -8.83
N LEU A 218 -17.73 -9.34 -9.78
CA LEU A 218 -18.72 -8.75 -10.68
C LEU A 218 -19.39 -9.77 -11.61
N ILE A 219 -18.66 -10.80 -12.04
CA ILE A 219 -19.18 -11.84 -12.95
C ILE A 219 -19.94 -12.93 -12.19
N PHE A 220 -19.35 -13.45 -11.11
CA PHE A 220 -19.86 -14.65 -10.43
C PHE A 220 -20.71 -14.35 -9.20
N ASN A 221 -20.64 -13.13 -8.65
CA ASN A 221 -21.40 -12.71 -7.46
C ASN A 221 -22.00 -11.32 -7.67
N PRO A 222 -22.85 -11.11 -8.69
CA PRO A 222 -23.38 -9.78 -9.04
C PRO A 222 -24.29 -9.17 -7.97
N THR A 223 -24.74 -9.96 -6.98
CA THR A 223 -25.53 -9.50 -5.83
C THR A 223 -24.68 -9.01 -4.66
N CYS A 224 -23.35 -9.02 -4.80
CA CYS A 224 -22.42 -8.51 -3.79
C CYS A 224 -22.67 -7.01 -3.57
N GLY A 225 -22.89 -6.61 -2.32
CA GLY A 225 -23.16 -5.25 -1.87
C GLY A 225 -21.92 -4.35 -1.84
N PHE A 226 -20.77 -4.83 -2.33
CA PHE A 226 -19.59 -3.97 -2.51
C PHE A 226 -19.83 -2.96 -3.65
N PRO A 227 -19.50 -1.67 -3.49
CA PRO A 227 -19.95 -0.65 -4.43
C PRO A 227 -19.23 -0.75 -5.76
N MET A 228 -19.98 -0.64 -6.86
CA MET A 228 -19.44 -0.67 -8.23
C MET A 228 -18.31 0.36 -8.42
N GLY A 229 -18.48 1.57 -7.88
CA GLY A 229 -17.45 2.62 -7.97
C GLY A 229 -16.11 2.20 -7.36
N LEU A 230 -16.13 1.42 -6.27
CA LEU A 230 -14.91 0.94 -5.62
C LEU A 230 -14.29 -0.25 -6.38
N HIS A 231 -15.10 -1.11 -7.01
CA HIS A 231 -14.59 -2.12 -7.95
C HIS A 231 -13.84 -1.46 -9.12
N LEU A 232 -14.42 -0.43 -9.73
CA LEU A 232 -13.79 0.31 -10.82
C LEU A 232 -12.52 1.03 -10.37
N MET A 233 -12.52 1.62 -9.17
CA MET A 233 -11.33 2.25 -8.58
C MET A 233 -10.20 1.23 -8.38
N GLN A 234 -10.53 0.03 -7.86
CA GLN A 234 -9.54 -1.04 -7.68
C GLN A 234 -8.97 -1.52 -9.02
N LEU A 235 -9.81 -1.69 -10.05
CA LEU A 235 -9.38 -2.06 -11.39
C LEU A 235 -8.44 -1.03 -12.01
N ALA A 236 -8.80 0.26 -11.93
CA ALA A 236 -7.98 1.36 -12.42
C ALA A 236 -6.62 1.41 -11.70
N ALA A 237 -6.63 1.30 -10.36
CA ALA A 237 -5.41 1.30 -9.56
C ALA A 237 -4.51 0.10 -9.89
N ALA A 238 -5.04 -1.11 -9.91
CA ALA A 238 -4.28 -2.32 -10.24
C ALA A 238 -3.69 -2.24 -11.65
N THR A 239 -4.46 -1.77 -12.64
CA THR A 239 -3.98 -1.57 -14.01
C THR A 239 -2.81 -0.59 -14.07
N SER A 240 -2.93 0.55 -13.38
CA SER A 240 -1.85 1.55 -13.32
C SER A 240 -0.56 0.96 -12.73
N PHE A 241 -0.66 0.19 -11.64
CA PHE A 241 0.49 -0.44 -11.01
C PHE A 241 1.10 -1.54 -11.88
N ILE A 242 0.30 -2.38 -12.53
CA ILE A 242 0.80 -3.40 -13.47
C ILE A 242 1.62 -2.73 -14.58
N ILE A 243 1.12 -1.66 -15.20
CA ILE A 243 1.81 -0.95 -16.27
C ILE A 243 3.14 -0.38 -15.76
N MET A 244 3.11 0.35 -14.65
CA MET A 244 4.30 1.04 -14.16
C MET A 244 5.36 0.08 -13.60
N PHE A 245 4.96 -0.98 -12.89
CA PHE A 245 5.90 -2.00 -12.41
C PHE A 245 6.44 -2.86 -13.54
N SER A 246 5.65 -3.16 -14.58
CA SER A 246 6.14 -3.87 -15.76
C SER A 246 7.17 -3.02 -16.52
N ASN A 247 6.90 -1.72 -16.67
CA ASN A 247 7.86 -0.78 -17.25
C ASN A 247 9.15 -0.70 -16.42
N PHE A 248 9.04 -0.60 -15.08
CA PHE A 248 10.18 -0.66 -14.19
C PHE A 248 10.97 -1.97 -14.34
N TYR A 249 10.28 -3.11 -14.35
CA TYR A 249 10.91 -4.44 -14.47
C TYR A 249 11.67 -4.58 -15.80
N TYR A 250 11.03 -4.16 -16.90
CA TYR A 250 11.66 -4.16 -18.22
C TYR A 250 12.94 -3.34 -18.23
N HIS A 251 12.91 -2.10 -17.75
CA HIS A 251 14.09 -1.23 -17.75
C HIS A 251 15.17 -1.63 -16.73
N ALA A 252 14.79 -2.22 -15.60
CA ALA A 252 15.73 -2.59 -14.55
C ALA A 252 16.42 -3.95 -14.78
N TYR A 253 15.73 -4.90 -15.42
CA TYR A 253 16.17 -6.30 -15.47
C TYR A 253 16.23 -6.92 -16.88
N ILE A 254 15.42 -6.46 -17.83
CA ILE A 254 15.35 -7.06 -19.17
C ILE A 254 16.16 -6.26 -20.19
N LYS A 255 15.99 -4.93 -20.21
CA LYS A 255 16.65 -4.06 -21.19
C LYS A 255 18.17 -4.18 -21.03
N PRO A 256 18.91 -4.55 -22.08
CA PRO A 256 20.36 -4.60 -22.03
C PRO A 256 20.91 -3.25 -21.58
N LYS A 257 21.79 -3.27 -20.56
CA LYS A 257 22.51 -2.05 -20.19
C LYS A 257 23.46 -1.74 -21.32
N THR A 258 23.17 -0.69 -22.08
CA THR A 258 24.09 -0.18 -23.08
C THR A 258 25.38 0.18 -22.34
N LEU A 259 26.46 -0.55 -22.61
CA LEU A 259 27.78 -0.16 -22.16
C LEU A 259 28.00 1.25 -22.73
N LYS A 260 28.04 2.26 -21.87
CA LYS A 260 28.56 3.55 -22.28
C LYS A 260 30.04 3.30 -22.58
N THR A 261 30.38 3.21 -23.86
CA THR A 261 31.75 3.32 -24.33
C THR A 261 32.28 4.63 -23.78
N GLN A 262 33.18 4.55 -22.80
CA GLN A 262 34.01 5.68 -22.37
C GLN A 262 35.07 5.93 -23.43
#